data_AF-A0A5S4SX52-F1
#
_entry.id   AF-A0A5S4SX52-F1
#
_cell.length_a   1.000
_cell.length_b   1.000
_cell.length_c   1.000
_cell.angle_alpha   90.00
_cell.angle_beta   90.00
_cell.angle_gamma   90.00
#
_symmetry.space_group_name_H-M   'P 1'
#
loop_
_entity.id
_entity.type
_entity.pdbx_description
1 polymer ?
#
loop_
_entity_poly.entity_id
_entity_poly.type
_entity_poly.pdbx_seq_one_letter_code
_entity_poly.pdbx_strand_id
1 'polypeptide(L)'
;MSSDQASANVHYKIGVLTRQLHNSLNELGYADRLRGSAGELPDAQSRLSYIARLTGEAANKVLGQVEVTQNRQDALAERTRGMRAELIKDPVAAVAKGRVMNYLQEVEEGTEQTNSHLTEIMMAQDFHDLTGQVIARVVALAADLESQLLELLIQTSPDAAQAPALAPVEAAQPKLAGPVVDPENTADVVTSQSQVDDLLASLGF
;
A
#
# COMPACT_ATOMS: atom_id res chain seq x y z
N MET A 1 48.58 16.34 -29.46
CA MET A 1 48.64 17.48 -28.51
C MET A 1 47.42 18.41 -28.58
N SER A 2 46.63 18.44 -29.67
CA SER A 2 45.44 19.32 -29.77
C SER A 2 44.15 18.79 -29.10
N SER A 3 44.02 17.49 -28.85
CA SER A 3 42.83 16.91 -28.20
C SER A 3 42.73 17.24 -26.70
N ASP A 4 43.88 17.29 -26.01
CA ASP A 4 43.96 17.63 -24.58
C ASP A 4 43.58 19.10 -24.30
N GLN A 5 43.97 20.02 -25.18
CA GLN A 5 43.60 21.44 -25.05
C GLN A 5 42.11 21.69 -25.31
N ALA A 6 41.50 20.94 -26.24
CA ALA A 6 40.06 21.02 -26.50
C ALA A 6 39.26 20.46 -25.31
N SER A 7 39.69 19.33 -24.75
CA SER A 7 39.10 18.76 -23.53
C SER A 7 39.23 19.71 -22.34
N ALA A 8 40.41 20.28 -22.11
CA ALA A 8 40.64 21.27 -21.05
C ALA A 8 39.76 22.53 -21.21
N ASN A 9 39.52 22.99 -22.44
CA ASN A 9 38.64 24.12 -22.72
C ASN A 9 37.16 23.79 -22.41
N VAL A 10 36.72 22.57 -22.73
CA VAL A 10 35.37 22.09 -22.40
C VAL A 10 35.20 21.96 -20.88
N HIS A 11 36.14 21.34 -20.17
CA HIS A 11 36.10 21.24 -18.71
C HIS A 11 36.10 22.63 -18.04
N TYR A 12 36.88 23.58 -18.56
CA TYR A 12 36.87 24.96 -18.08
C TYR A 12 35.51 25.64 -18.27
N LYS A 13 34.91 25.53 -19.46
CA LYS A 13 33.56 26.08 -19.73
C LYS A 13 32.48 25.46 -18.86
N ILE A 14 32.52 24.13 -18.67
CA ILE A 14 31.63 23.43 -17.73
C ILE A 14 31.83 23.99 -16.32
N GLY A 15 33.08 24.13 -15.85
CA GLY A 15 33.37 24.68 -14.53
C GLY A 15 32.86 26.11 -14.31
N VAL A 16 32.96 26.97 -15.33
CA VAL A 16 32.40 28.35 -15.28
C VAL A 16 30.88 28.30 -15.20
N LEU A 17 30.22 27.52 -16.07
CA LEU A 17 28.77 27.38 -16.08
C LEU A 17 28.23 26.78 -14.77
N THR A 18 28.89 25.76 -14.22
CA THR A 18 28.50 25.15 -12.93
C THR A 18 28.65 26.14 -11.78
N ARG A 19 29.71 26.96 -11.75
CA ARG A 19 29.85 28.04 -10.74
C ARG A 19 28.79 29.11 -10.89
N GLN A 20 28.48 29.49 -12.13
CA GLN A 20 27.48 30.51 -12.41
C GLN A 20 26.10 30.03 -11.93
N LEU A 21 25.74 28.77 -12.26
CA LEU A 21 24.54 28.11 -11.74
C LEU A 21 24.54 28.04 -10.21
N HIS A 22 25.64 27.62 -9.59
CA HIS A 22 25.75 27.53 -8.12
C HIS A 22 25.57 28.89 -7.44
N ASN A 23 26.20 29.94 -7.97
CA ASN A 23 26.07 31.29 -7.44
C ASN A 23 24.63 31.81 -7.59
N SER A 24 24.02 31.63 -8.77
CA SER A 24 22.61 32.01 -8.98
C SER A 24 21.65 31.25 -8.06
N LEU A 25 21.87 29.94 -7.85
CA LEU A 25 21.10 29.13 -6.90
C LEU A 25 21.23 29.63 -5.44
N ASN A 26 22.43 30.04 -5.03
CA ASN A 26 22.66 30.61 -3.69
C ASN A 26 22.03 32.01 -3.56
N GLU A 27 22.20 32.87 -4.56
CA GLU A 27 21.68 34.25 -4.56
C GLU A 27 20.14 34.29 -4.54
N LEU A 28 19.49 33.33 -5.22
CA LEU A 28 18.04 33.18 -5.24
C LEU A 28 17.49 32.38 -4.03
N GLY A 29 18.36 31.88 -3.14
CA GLY A 29 17.95 31.13 -1.94
C GLY A 29 17.44 29.70 -2.20
N TYR A 30 17.56 29.18 -3.42
CA TYR A 30 17.13 27.82 -3.78
C TYR A 30 18.13 26.74 -3.44
N ALA A 31 19.41 27.08 -3.28
CA ALA A 31 20.46 26.09 -3.03
C ALA A 31 20.20 25.28 -1.73
N ASP A 32 19.70 25.92 -0.68
CA ASP A 32 19.41 25.25 0.58
C ASP A 32 18.09 24.46 0.52
N ARG A 33 17.06 24.96 -0.20
CA ARG A 33 15.78 24.27 -0.41
C ARG A 33 15.96 22.98 -1.23
N LEU A 34 16.60 23.09 -2.40
CA LEU A 34 16.90 21.94 -3.26
C LEU A 34 17.79 20.91 -2.58
N ARG A 35 18.76 21.35 -1.77
CA ARG A 35 19.63 20.44 -1.00
C ARG A 35 18.84 19.72 0.10
N GLY A 36 17.87 20.40 0.71
CA GLY A 36 16.90 19.80 1.64
C GLY A 36 16.08 18.71 0.97
N SER A 37 15.32 19.03 -0.09
CA SER A 37 14.45 18.07 -0.77
C SER A 37 15.22 16.94 -1.46
N ALA A 38 16.40 17.21 -2.03
CA ALA A 38 17.27 16.16 -2.56
C ALA A 38 17.84 15.26 -1.44
N GLY A 39 18.04 15.80 -0.23
CA GLY A 39 18.44 15.05 0.96
C GLY A 39 17.37 14.09 1.48
N GLU A 40 16.10 14.30 1.11
CA GLU A 40 14.97 13.45 1.50
C GLU A 40 14.73 12.29 0.52
N LEU A 41 15.32 12.31 -0.68
CA LEU A 41 15.20 11.23 -1.67
C LEU A 41 15.68 9.85 -1.16
N PRO A 42 16.82 9.74 -0.44
CA PRO A 42 17.23 8.47 0.16
C PRO A 42 16.23 7.94 1.20
N ASP A 43 15.56 8.82 1.95
CA ASP A 43 14.50 8.44 2.90
C ASP A 43 13.28 7.89 2.15
N ALA A 44 12.84 8.56 1.08
CA ALA A 44 11.76 8.07 0.23
C ALA A 44 12.07 6.72 -0.44
N GLN A 45 13.30 6.52 -0.91
CA GLN A 45 13.74 5.23 -1.45
C GLN A 45 13.68 4.13 -0.37
N SER A 46 14.14 4.44 0.85
CA SER A 46 14.10 3.52 1.99
C SER A 46 12.66 3.15 2.37
N ARG A 47 11.75 4.14 2.36
CA ARG A 47 10.32 3.98 2.59
C ARG A 47 9.64 3.10 1.53
N LEU A 48 9.90 3.33 0.25
CA LEU A 48 9.38 2.48 -0.84
C LEU A 48 9.93 1.05 -0.76
N SER A 49 11.19 0.89 -0.39
CA SER A 49 11.79 -0.43 -0.19
C SER A 49 11.16 -1.16 1.01
N TYR A 50 10.87 -0.42 2.09
CA TYR A 50 10.16 -0.93 3.25
C TYR A 50 8.74 -1.40 2.90
N ILE A 51 8.01 -0.62 2.11
CA ILE A 51 6.71 -0.99 1.55
C ILE A 51 6.82 -2.31 0.79
N ALA A 52 7.72 -2.40 -0.19
CA ALA A 52 7.84 -3.58 -1.04
C ALA A 52 8.09 -4.86 -0.21
N ARG A 53 8.94 -4.76 0.82
CA ARG A 53 9.18 -5.86 1.76
C ARG A 53 7.93 -6.21 2.56
N LEU A 54 7.27 -5.23 3.17
CA LEU A 54 6.11 -5.46 4.04
C LEU A 54 4.93 -6.04 3.24
N THR A 55 4.69 -5.54 2.03
CA THR A 55 3.68 -6.10 1.10
C THR A 55 4.00 -7.55 0.73
N GLY A 56 5.26 -7.88 0.48
CA GLY A 56 5.68 -9.26 0.20
C GLY A 56 5.49 -10.20 1.40
N GLU A 57 5.82 -9.75 2.61
CA GLU A 57 5.63 -10.51 3.86
C GLU A 57 4.14 -10.76 4.14
N ALA A 58 3.30 -9.73 4.00
CA ALA A 58 1.85 -9.85 4.18
C ALA A 58 1.23 -10.79 3.14
N ALA A 59 1.62 -10.66 1.86
CA ALA A 59 1.14 -11.55 0.79
C ALA A 59 1.49 -13.02 1.07
N ASN A 60 2.74 -13.30 1.48
CA ASN A 60 3.16 -14.65 1.86
C ASN A 60 2.36 -15.19 3.05
N LYS A 61 2.11 -14.36 4.06
CA LYS A 61 1.30 -14.77 5.23
C LYS A 61 -0.14 -15.10 4.84
N VAL A 62 -0.77 -14.24 4.02
CA VAL A 62 -2.14 -14.46 3.54
C VAL A 62 -2.23 -15.71 2.68
N LEU A 63 -1.32 -15.90 1.73
CA LEU A 63 -1.27 -17.11 0.89
C LEU A 63 -1.11 -18.37 1.73
N GLY A 64 -0.22 -18.36 2.72
CA GLY A 64 -0.03 -19.48 3.64
C GLY A 64 -1.31 -19.83 4.41
N GLN A 65 -2.03 -18.82 4.94
CA GLN A 65 -3.28 -19.09 5.64
C GLN A 65 -4.41 -19.55 4.72
N VAL A 66 -4.44 -19.08 3.48
CA VAL A 66 -5.38 -19.56 2.46
C VAL A 66 -5.10 -21.04 2.15
N GLU A 67 -3.84 -21.43 1.94
CA GLU A 67 -3.47 -22.83 1.68
C GLU A 67 -3.87 -23.77 2.82
N VAL A 68 -3.58 -23.40 4.06
CA VAL A 68 -3.97 -24.19 5.25
C VAL A 68 -5.50 -24.34 5.32
N THR A 69 -6.23 -23.25 5.07
CA THR A 69 -7.70 -23.25 5.10
C THR A 69 -8.30 -24.09 3.97
N GLN A 70 -7.76 -24.02 2.75
CA GLN A 70 -8.20 -24.84 1.62
C GLN A 70 -8.02 -26.33 1.89
N ASN A 71 -6.83 -26.75 2.33
CA ASN A 71 -6.55 -28.15 2.67
C ASN A 71 -7.54 -28.70 3.71
N ARG A 72 -7.92 -27.87 4.68
CA ARG A 72 -8.89 -28.25 5.70
C ARG A 72 -10.31 -28.35 5.17
N GLN A 73 -10.72 -27.41 4.33
CA GLN A 73 -12.03 -27.46 3.67
C GLN A 73 -12.17 -28.68 2.77
N ASP A 74 -11.10 -29.07 2.06
CA ASP A 74 -11.07 -30.29 1.25
C ASP A 74 -11.21 -31.54 2.12
N ALA A 75 -10.49 -31.60 3.25
CA ALA A 75 -10.63 -32.69 4.21
C ALA A 75 -12.06 -32.77 4.78
N LEU A 76 -12.66 -31.64 5.14
CA LEU A 76 -14.05 -31.59 5.63
C LEU A 76 -15.04 -32.03 4.55
N ALA A 77 -14.83 -31.64 3.29
CA ALA A 77 -15.66 -32.04 2.17
C ALA A 77 -15.61 -33.56 1.95
N GLU A 78 -14.44 -34.18 2.03
CA GLU A 78 -14.30 -35.65 1.98
C GLU A 78 -15.01 -36.33 3.15
N ARG A 79 -14.84 -35.83 4.38
CA ARG A 79 -15.56 -36.35 5.57
C ARG A 79 -17.08 -36.24 5.41
N THR A 80 -17.55 -35.13 4.84
CA THR A 80 -18.97 -34.89 4.54
C THR A 80 -19.51 -35.91 3.56
N ARG A 81 -18.79 -36.18 2.46
CA ARG A 81 -19.16 -37.21 1.46
C ARG A 81 -19.22 -38.59 2.11
N GLY A 82 -18.23 -38.93 2.93
CA GLY A 82 -18.20 -40.19 3.68
C GLY A 82 -19.39 -40.33 4.64
N MET A 83 -19.69 -39.28 5.41
CA MET A 83 -20.84 -39.27 6.33
C MET A 83 -22.17 -39.44 5.56
N ARG A 84 -22.32 -38.74 4.44
CA ARG A 84 -23.50 -38.87 3.57
C ARG A 84 -23.68 -40.30 3.07
N ALA A 85 -22.61 -40.95 2.61
CA ALA A 85 -22.68 -42.34 2.14
C ALA A 85 -23.11 -43.31 3.25
N GLU A 86 -22.61 -43.11 4.46
CA GLU A 86 -22.98 -43.91 5.64
C GLU A 86 -24.44 -43.70 6.04
N LEU A 87 -24.92 -42.45 6.04
CA LEU A 87 -26.32 -42.13 6.31
C LEU A 87 -27.27 -42.70 5.25
N ILE A 88 -26.89 -42.70 3.97
CA ILE A 88 -27.68 -43.32 2.90
C ILE A 88 -27.75 -44.84 3.08
N LYS A 89 -26.63 -45.46 3.49
CA LYS A 89 -26.54 -46.92 3.66
C LYS A 89 -27.35 -47.42 4.85
N ASP A 90 -27.20 -46.78 6.01
CA ASP A 90 -27.91 -47.14 7.23
C ASP A 90 -27.93 -45.94 8.21
N PRO A 91 -28.99 -45.12 8.19
CA PRO A 91 -29.05 -43.91 9.00
C PRO A 91 -29.13 -44.23 10.50
N VAL A 92 -29.77 -45.34 10.87
CA VAL A 92 -29.93 -45.73 12.28
C VAL A 92 -28.58 -46.18 12.84
N ALA A 93 -27.83 -47.01 12.11
CA ALA A 93 -26.51 -47.43 12.56
C ALA A 93 -25.50 -46.27 12.59
N ALA A 94 -25.56 -45.33 11.65
CA ALA A 94 -24.68 -44.16 11.63
C ALA A 94 -24.86 -43.28 12.88
N VAL A 95 -26.11 -43.07 13.31
CA VAL A 95 -26.45 -42.34 14.54
C VAL A 95 -26.10 -43.16 15.78
N ALA A 96 -26.51 -44.43 15.84
CA ALA A 96 -26.30 -45.30 17.01
C ALA A 96 -24.82 -45.56 17.32
N LYS A 97 -23.95 -45.56 16.29
CA LYS A 97 -22.50 -45.70 16.45
C LYS A 97 -21.79 -44.38 16.81
N GLY A 98 -22.54 -43.29 17.01
CA GLY A 98 -21.99 -41.96 17.36
C GLY A 98 -21.26 -41.27 16.22
N ARG A 99 -21.26 -41.82 14.99
CA ARG A 99 -20.48 -41.27 13.87
C ARG A 99 -20.97 -39.88 13.47
N VAL A 100 -22.29 -39.67 13.50
CA VAL A 100 -22.90 -38.36 13.25
C VAL A 100 -22.44 -37.32 14.27
N MET A 101 -22.39 -37.67 15.56
CA MET A 101 -21.95 -36.73 16.61
C MET A 101 -20.47 -36.36 16.45
N ASN A 102 -19.60 -37.35 16.16
CA ASN A 102 -18.18 -37.07 15.92
C ASN A 102 -17.98 -36.14 14.72
N TYR A 103 -18.74 -36.36 13.64
CA TYR A 103 -18.67 -35.47 12.46
C TYR A 103 -19.19 -34.07 12.76
N LEU A 104 -20.28 -33.92 13.53
CA LEU A 104 -20.77 -32.60 13.93
C LEU A 104 -19.73 -31.84 14.75
N GLN A 105 -19.04 -32.53 15.66
CA GLN A 105 -17.93 -31.94 16.41
C GLN A 105 -16.76 -31.55 15.49
N GLU A 106 -16.38 -32.40 14.53
CA GLU A 106 -15.35 -32.07 13.52
C GLU A 106 -15.74 -30.84 12.68
N VAL A 107 -17.03 -30.67 12.36
CA VAL A 107 -17.55 -29.49 11.65
C VAL A 107 -17.47 -28.23 12.52
N GLU A 108 -17.85 -28.30 13.80
CA GLU A 108 -17.74 -27.17 14.74
C GLU A 108 -16.28 -26.73 14.87
N GLU A 109 -15.37 -27.65 15.21
CA GLU A 109 -13.94 -27.37 15.36
C GLU A 109 -13.32 -26.88 14.04
N GLY A 110 -13.76 -27.41 12.90
CA GLY A 110 -13.36 -26.97 11.57
C GLY A 110 -13.78 -25.54 11.24
N THR A 111 -15.00 -25.19 11.63
CA THR A 111 -15.58 -23.86 11.39
C THR A 111 -14.90 -22.81 12.27
N GLU A 112 -14.70 -23.10 13.56
CA GLU A 112 -13.98 -22.21 14.48
C GLU A 112 -12.56 -21.90 13.99
N GLN A 113 -11.81 -22.92 13.56
CA GLN A 113 -10.45 -22.72 13.07
C GLN A 113 -10.40 -21.98 11.74
N THR A 114 -11.37 -22.22 10.85
CA THR A 114 -11.51 -21.43 9.61
C THR A 114 -11.77 -19.96 9.93
N ASN A 115 -12.63 -19.67 10.90
CA ASN A 115 -12.92 -18.31 11.32
C ASN A 115 -11.69 -17.63 11.95
N SER A 116 -10.90 -18.38 12.72
CA SER A 116 -9.61 -17.91 13.25
C SER A 116 -8.65 -17.52 12.12
N HIS A 117 -8.48 -18.35 11.09
CA HIS A 117 -7.62 -18.02 9.96
C HIS A 117 -8.13 -16.82 9.15
N LEU A 118 -9.45 -16.69 8.94
CA LEU A 118 -10.02 -15.52 8.28
C LEU A 118 -9.75 -14.23 9.08
N THR A 119 -9.84 -14.31 10.41
CA THR A 119 -9.49 -13.19 11.30
C THR A 119 -8.00 -12.86 11.21
N GLU A 120 -7.12 -13.85 11.17
CA GLU A 120 -5.68 -13.63 10.98
C GLU A 120 -5.35 -13.02 9.61
N ILE A 121 -6.05 -13.42 8.55
CA ILE A 121 -5.93 -12.84 7.21
C ILE A 121 -6.37 -11.37 7.26
N MET A 122 -7.48 -11.06 7.93
CA MET A 122 -7.98 -9.69 8.08
C MET A 122 -6.98 -8.81 8.84
N MET A 123 -6.45 -9.27 9.99
CA MET A 123 -5.40 -8.54 10.72
C MET A 123 -4.11 -8.41 9.91
N ALA A 124 -3.78 -9.43 9.11
CA ALA A 124 -2.63 -9.35 8.22
C ALA A 124 -2.79 -8.31 7.11
N GLN A 125 -3.99 -7.74 6.89
CA GLN A 125 -4.25 -6.64 5.95
C GLN A 125 -3.93 -5.24 6.51
N ASP A 126 -3.59 -5.10 7.80
CA ASP A 126 -3.16 -3.83 8.42
C ASP A 126 -1.93 -3.22 7.73
N PHE A 127 -1.15 -4.03 6.98
CA PHE A 127 -0.09 -3.51 6.13
C PHE A 127 -0.60 -2.49 5.12
N HIS A 128 -1.83 -2.63 4.60
CA HIS A 128 -2.38 -1.76 3.57
C HIS A 128 -2.48 -0.30 4.05
N ASP A 129 -2.85 -0.07 5.32
CA ASP A 129 -2.89 1.26 5.92
C ASP A 129 -1.48 1.88 6.05
N LEU A 130 -0.54 1.14 6.64
CA LEU A 130 0.86 1.56 6.72
C LEU A 130 1.47 1.83 5.33
N THR A 131 1.13 1.00 4.35
CA THR A 131 1.59 1.17 2.96
C THR A 131 1.01 2.46 2.37
N GLY A 132 -0.28 2.72 2.56
CA GLY A 132 -0.96 3.93 2.12
C GLY A 132 -0.35 5.20 2.72
N GLN A 133 -0.09 5.21 4.03
CA GLN A 133 0.54 6.34 4.70
C GLN A 133 1.95 6.63 4.16
N VAL A 134 2.74 5.58 3.92
CA VAL A 134 4.11 5.74 3.41
C VAL A 134 4.10 6.20 1.94
N ILE A 135 3.21 5.67 1.10
CA ILE A 135 3.01 6.14 -0.29
C ILE A 135 2.62 7.62 -0.28
N ALA A 136 1.66 8.02 0.55
CA ALA A 136 1.22 9.42 0.64
C ALA A 136 2.38 10.37 0.97
N ARG A 137 3.26 9.99 1.89
CA ARG A 137 4.47 10.78 2.21
C ARG A 137 5.44 10.88 1.03
N VAL A 138 5.66 9.79 0.31
CA VAL A 138 6.54 9.79 -0.88
C VAL A 138 5.95 10.64 -2.00
N VAL A 139 4.64 10.59 -2.22
CA VAL A 139 3.93 11.43 -3.20
C VAL A 139 4.04 12.91 -2.82
N ALA A 140 3.82 13.25 -1.55
CA ALA A 140 3.97 14.62 -1.07
C ALA A 140 5.39 15.15 -1.27
N LEU A 141 6.42 14.34 -0.98
CA LEU A 141 7.81 14.70 -1.23
C LEU A 141 8.08 14.96 -2.72
N ALA A 142 7.58 14.07 -3.59
CA ALA A 142 7.77 14.22 -5.02
C ALA A 142 7.12 15.51 -5.55
N ALA A 143 5.91 15.84 -5.08
CA ALA A 143 5.20 17.06 -5.44
C ALA A 143 5.91 18.34 -4.95
N ASP A 144 6.51 18.31 -3.76
CA ASP A 144 7.30 19.42 -3.23
C ASP A 144 8.58 19.63 -4.07
N LEU A 145 9.31 18.55 -4.36
CA LEU A 145 10.49 18.60 -5.22
C LEU A 145 10.15 19.12 -6.63
N GLU A 146 9.05 18.66 -7.22
CA GLU A 146 8.56 19.13 -8.52
C GLU A 146 8.26 20.63 -8.48
N SER A 147 7.54 21.10 -7.47
CA SER A 147 7.19 22.52 -7.31
C SER A 147 8.42 23.41 -7.20
N GLN A 148 9.42 22.98 -6.41
CA GLN A 148 10.68 23.72 -6.25
C GLN A 148 11.49 23.77 -7.56
N LEU A 149 11.54 22.67 -8.30
CA LEU A 149 12.20 22.62 -9.61
C LEU A 149 11.48 23.49 -10.65
N LEU A 150 10.15 23.52 -10.60
CA LEU A 150 9.33 24.34 -11.50
C LEU A 150 9.49 25.84 -11.21
N GLU A 151 9.48 26.23 -9.93
CA GLU A 151 9.74 27.61 -9.50
C GLU A 151 11.13 28.09 -9.94
N LEU A 152 12.15 27.24 -9.75
CA LEU A 152 13.50 27.52 -10.24
C LEU A 152 13.51 27.73 -11.75
N LEU A 153 12.83 26.87 -12.51
CA LEU A 153 12.79 26.91 -13.97
C LEU A 153 12.10 28.20 -14.46
N ILE A 154 10.99 28.60 -13.84
CA ILE A 154 10.30 29.86 -14.15
C ILE A 154 11.21 31.07 -13.90
N GLN A 155 11.90 31.11 -12.74
CA GLN A 155 12.72 32.26 -12.35
C GLN A 155 14.04 32.36 -13.12
N THR A 156 14.55 31.23 -13.63
CA THR A 156 15.77 31.16 -14.45
C THR A 156 15.49 31.18 -15.95
N SER A 157 14.22 31.16 -16.37
CA SER A 157 13.83 31.23 -17.78
C SER A 157 14.02 32.65 -18.34
N PRO A 158 14.72 32.82 -19.47
CA PRO A 158 14.88 34.12 -20.14
C PRO A 158 13.54 34.71 -20.63
N ASP A 159 12.50 33.88 -20.80
CA ASP A 159 11.15 34.25 -21.24
C ASP A 159 10.12 34.15 -20.10
N ALA A 160 10.50 34.40 -18.84
CA ALA A 160 9.57 34.34 -17.69
C ALA A 160 8.29 35.20 -17.87
N ALA A 161 8.32 36.22 -18.74
CA ALA A 161 7.16 37.05 -19.09
C ALA A 161 6.15 36.39 -20.05
N GLN A 162 6.50 35.26 -20.69
CA GLN A 162 5.65 34.52 -21.66
C GLN A 162 5.33 33.09 -21.23
N ALA A 163 5.76 32.66 -20.05
CA ALA A 163 5.40 31.34 -19.52
C ALA A 163 3.86 31.23 -19.42
N PRO A 164 3.23 30.23 -20.05
CA PRO A 164 1.80 29.98 -19.84
C PRO A 164 1.58 29.77 -18.34
N ALA A 165 0.52 30.34 -17.79
CA ALA A 165 0.04 29.95 -16.46
C ALA A 165 -0.36 28.47 -16.55
N LEU A 166 0.58 27.58 -16.26
CA LEU A 166 0.32 26.17 -16.17
C LEU A 166 -0.55 25.97 -14.93
N ALA A 167 -1.65 25.24 -15.13
CA ALA A 167 -2.61 24.95 -14.08
C ALA A 167 -1.88 24.42 -12.84
N PRO A 168 -2.32 24.77 -11.61
CA PRO A 168 -1.79 24.16 -10.41
C PRO A 168 -1.71 22.65 -10.62
N VAL A 169 -0.56 22.06 -10.31
CA VAL A 169 -0.48 20.61 -10.14
C VAL A 169 -1.49 20.33 -9.04
N GLU A 170 -2.71 19.93 -9.41
CA GLU A 170 -3.66 19.35 -8.46
C GLU A 170 -2.84 18.24 -7.83
N ALA A 171 -2.50 18.42 -6.55
CA ALA A 171 -1.93 17.36 -5.76
C ALA A 171 -2.87 16.20 -6.03
N ALA A 172 -2.40 15.22 -6.80
CA ALA A 172 -3.18 14.04 -7.13
C ALA A 172 -3.30 13.35 -5.79
N GLN A 173 -4.31 13.75 -5.00
CA GLN A 173 -4.70 13.06 -3.79
C GLN A 173 -4.97 11.67 -4.31
N PRO A 174 -4.09 10.70 -3.99
CA PRO A 174 -4.35 9.36 -4.45
C PRO A 174 -5.66 9.02 -3.74
N LYS A 175 -6.75 8.94 -4.50
CA LYS A 175 -8.00 8.34 -4.06
C LYS A 175 -7.67 6.88 -3.83
N LEU A 176 -7.00 6.61 -2.71
CA LEU A 176 -6.67 5.28 -2.25
C LEU A 176 -8.02 4.66 -1.92
N ALA A 177 -8.38 3.60 -2.64
CA ALA A 177 -9.44 2.71 -2.25
C ALA A 177 -8.94 1.93 -1.02
N GLY A 178 -8.98 2.57 0.13
CA GLY A 178 -8.68 2.03 1.45
C GLY A 178 -9.71 2.53 2.46
N PRO A 179 -9.80 1.91 3.65
CA PRO A 179 -10.68 2.39 4.71
C PRO A 179 -10.42 3.87 4.97
N VAL A 180 -11.50 4.63 5.11
CA VAL A 180 -11.52 6.08 5.09
C VAL A 180 -10.53 6.66 6.10
N VAL A 181 -9.54 7.44 5.61
CA VAL A 181 -8.50 8.07 6.43
C VAL A 181 -8.91 9.48 6.92
N ASP A 182 -10.16 9.89 6.68
CA ASP A 182 -10.71 11.16 7.16
C ASP A 182 -12.10 10.97 7.82
N PRO A 183 -12.14 10.69 9.15
CA PRO A 183 -13.38 10.48 9.88
C PRO A 183 -14.22 11.76 10.05
N GLU A 184 -13.65 12.95 9.83
CA GLU A 184 -14.38 14.21 10.00
C GLU A 184 -15.10 14.69 8.73
N ASN A 185 -14.79 14.12 7.56
CA ASN A 185 -15.29 14.63 6.27
C ASN A 185 -15.99 13.60 5.38
N THR A 186 -16.18 12.36 5.84
CA THR A 186 -16.87 11.31 5.09
C THR A 186 -18.13 10.88 5.82
N ALA A 187 -19.30 11.16 5.24
CA ALA A 187 -20.60 10.95 5.88
C ALA A 187 -20.99 9.48 6.14
N ASP A 188 -20.20 8.52 5.65
CA ASP A 188 -20.47 7.07 5.70
C ASP A 188 -19.36 6.28 6.45
N VAL A 189 -18.73 6.87 7.47
CA VAL A 189 -17.73 6.16 8.29
C VAL A 189 -18.37 5.53 9.51
N VAL A 190 -18.39 4.21 9.50
CA VAL A 190 -18.72 3.37 10.66
C VAL A 190 -17.52 3.41 11.61
N THR A 191 -17.64 4.13 12.73
CA THR A 191 -16.54 4.38 13.68
C THR A 191 -16.62 3.52 14.95
N SER A 192 -17.67 2.70 15.07
CA SER A 192 -17.89 1.86 16.25
C SER A 192 -18.51 0.51 15.90
N GLN A 193 -18.22 -0.52 16.70
CA GLN A 193 -18.74 -1.87 16.53
C GLN A 193 -20.28 -1.90 16.52
N SER A 194 -20.93 -1.04 17.30
CA SER A 194 -22.39 -0.91 17.31
C SER A 194 -22.97 -0.49 15.96
N GLN A 195 -22.26 0.38 15.23
CA GLN A 195 -22.72 0.82 13.90
C GLN A 195 -22.45 -0.25 12.83
N VAL A 196 -21.48 -1.14 13.03
CA VAL A 196 -21.28 -2.33 12.18
C VAL A 196 -22.46 -3.28 12.36
N ASP A 197 -22.85 -3.54 13.61
CA ASP A 197 -23.95 -4.45 13.95
C ASP A 197 -25.29 -3.92 13.40
N ASP A 198 -25.54 -2.61 13.48
CA ASP A 198 -26.73 -1.96 12.90
C ASP A 198 -26.78 -2.05 11.38
N LEU A 199 -25.62 -1.95 10.70
CA LEU A 199 -25.53 -2.08 9.26
C LEU A 199 -25.80 -3.52 8.80
N LEU A 200 -25.28 -4.51 9.52
CA LEU A 200 -25.54 -5.93 9.27
C LEU A 200 -27.02 -6.27 9.46
N ALA A 201 -27.64 -5.76 10.52
CA ALA A 201 -29.07 -5.89 10.76
C ALA A 201 -29.93 -5.28 9.64
N SER A 202 -29.50 -4.15 9.07
CA SER A 202 -30.19 -3.48 7.95
C SER A 202 -30.14 -4.27 6.62
N LEU A 203 -29.13 -5.13 6.46
CA LEU A 203 -28.93 -6.00 5.30
C LEU A 203 -29.54 -7.40 5.50
N GLY A 204 -30.16 -7.65 6.65
CA GLY A 204 -30.86 -8.89 6.96
C GLY A 204 -29.98 -10.02 7.49
N PHE A 205 -28.82 -9.70 8.06
CA PHE A 205 -27.97 -10.62 8.84
C PHE A 205 -28.19 -10.44 10.34
#